data_AF-A0A4U7L1K6-F1
#
_entry.id   AF-A0A4U7L1K6-F1
#
_cell.length_a   1.000
_cell.length_b   1.000
_cell.length_c   1.000
_cell.angle_alpha   90.00
_cell.angle_beta   90.00
_cell.angle_gamma   90.00
#
_symmetry.space_group_name_H-M   'P 1'
#
loop_
_entity.id
_entity.type
_entity.pdbx_description
1 polymer ?
#
loop_
_entity_poly.entity_id
_entity_poly.type
_entity_poly.pdbx_seq_one_letter_code
_entity_poly.pdbx_strand_id
1 'polypeptide(L)'
;MVVAPRFFALLSFVAGWASLLPFASAAPSQLKRNQISLVPPAQLGAGADPRRAGMNISETYQPNSSYMVEKPSYQVFSNFDFQSIALALHQEYIELDLFNYGLVKFSDADYDAAGIDADDRHLIRHMAQQEIGHAVALSNMLGSKAPKMCTYRYDFQTVPEFIDFSQRLTKWGESGVYGFLNLLDNRASAQILLQSITTEARQQMAFRQFEGLFPMPEWFETGIPQSWAWTLLSPWIVSCPEENKPLAWEIYPALNWTNQPNSIAAGRAAGGPSISNNVTALTHGGQENTFEWEQPGKLQGPYNQKTTTHTSGVPKYAAYVSQFNVTYAPLYDVDTNARRAKAKQPGGKVFPQGPSLVNSTIFVALTDSNTYYTPANLSLITHHVVAGPAIYQAG
;
A
#
# COMPACT_ATOMS: atom_id res chain seq x y z
N MET A 1 -4.39 88.08 1.20
CA MET A 1 -5.60 87.72 0.44
C MET A 1 -5.41 86.26 0.01
N VAL A 2 -6.02 85.26 0.68
CA VAL A 2 -7.45 84.85 0.62
C VAL A 2 -7.77 84.34 -0.80
N VAL A 3 -8.29 83.14 -1.14
CA VAL A 3 -8.90 81.97 -0.48
C VAL A 3 -9.06 80.85 -1.57
N ALA A 4 -9.22 79.56 -1.20
CA ALA A 4 -9.65 78.43 -2.08
C ALA A 4 -11.11 78.61 -2.61
N PRO A 5 -11.78 77.84 -3.54
CA PRO A 5 -11.77 76.36 -3.67
C PRO A 5 -12.23 75.68 -5.03
N ARG A 6 -12.24 74.32 -5.02
CA ARG A 6 -13.20 73.31 -5.59
C ARG A 6 -13.60 73.17 -7.10
N PHE A 7 -13.41 71.92 -7.57
CA PHE A 7 -14.27 70.99 -8.38
C PHE A 7 -15.06 71.48 -9.61
N PHE A 8 -14.92 70.75 -10.74
CA PHE A 8 -16.06 70.10 -11.44
C PHE A 8 -15.59 68.95 -12.35
N ALA A 9 -16.35 67.86 -12.34
CA ALA A 9 -16.18 66.67 -13.15
C ALA A 9 -16.84 66.82 -14.53
N LEU A 10 -16.29 66.17 -15.56
CA LEU A 10 -17.05 65.76 -16.75
C LEU A 10 -16.48 64.44 -17.29
N LEU A 11 -17.17 63.35 -16.94
CA LEU A 11 -17.08 62.05 -17.60
C LEU A 11 -17.97 62.08 -18.83
N SER A 12 -17.38 61.90 -20.01
CA SER A 12 -18.10 61.69 -21.25
C SER A 12 -18.59 60.24 -21.33
N PHE A 13 -19.90 60.03 -21.21
CA PHE A 13 -20.56 58.76 -21.54
C PHE A 13 -20.61 58.60 -23.07
N VAL A 14 -19.88 57.62 -23.61
CA VAL A 14 -20.15 57.08 -24.95
C VAL A 14 -20.94 55.79 -24.76
N ALA A 15 -22.22 55.84 -25.12
CA ALA A 15 -23.10 54.68 -25.19
C ALA A 15 -22.74 53.84 -26.42
N GLY A 16 -21.92 52.81 -26.23
CA GLY A 16 -21.71 51.74 -27.20
C GLY A 16 -22.56 50.54 -26.84
N TRP A 17 -23.54 50.22 -27.69
CA TRP A 17 -24.40 49.04 -27.57
C TRP A 17 -23.56 47.76 -27.63
N ALA A 18 -23.29 47.15 -26.47
CA ALA A 18 -22.82 45.78 -26.40
C ALA A 18 -24.03 44.84 -26.54
N SER A 19 -24.12 44.17 -27.68
CA SER A 19 -24.98 43.01 -27.88
C SER A 19 -24.60 41.93 -26.86
N LEU A 20 -25.42 41.80 -25.82
CA LEU A 20 -25.39 40.67 -24.90
C LEU A 20 -25.85 39.42 -25.66
N LEU A 21 -24.92 38.74 -26.33
CA LEU A 21 -25.10 37.33 -26.67
C LEU A 21 -25.01 36.54 -25.37
N PRO A 22 -26.07 35.82 -24.95
CA PRO A 22 -25.95 34.91 -23.84
C PRO A 22 -25.09 33.75 -24.33
N PHE A 23 -23.85 33.65 -23.85
CA PHE A 23 -23.15 32.38 -23.84
C PHE A 23 -23.89 31.48 -22.85
N ALA A 24 -24.96 30.84 -23.33
CA ALA A 24 -25.49 29.66 -22.70
C ALA A 24 -24.38 28.60 -22.79
N SER A 25 -23.60 28.46 -21.73
CA SER A 25 -22.83 27.24 -21.50
C SER A 25 -23.86 26.12 -21.35
N ALA A 26 -24.22 25.49 -22.47
CA ALA A 26 -24.97 24.27 -22.43
C ALA A 26 -24.10 23.28 -21.65
N ALA A 27 -24.58 22.85 -20.48
CA ALA A 27 -23.98 21.72 -19.78
C ALA A 27 -23.79 20.59 -20.81
N PRO A 28 -22.61 19.93 -20.83
CA PRO A 28 -22.36 18.87 -21.81
C PRO A 28 -23.51 17.87 -21.77
N SER A 29 -24.04 17.51 -22.94
CA SER A 29 -25.22 16.67 -23.05
C SER A 29 -25.03 15.38 -22.25
N GLN A 30 -26.05 15.00 -21.47
CA GLN A 30 -26.10 13.74 -20.72
C GLN A 30 -25.75 12.52 -21.59
N LEU A 31 -25.96 12.63 -22.91
CA LEU A 31 -25.65 11.62 -23.92
C LEU A 31 -24.15 11.26 -24.03
N LYS A 32 -23.22 12.13 -23.63
CA LYS A 32 -21.77 11.79 -23.63
C LYS A 32 -21.29 11.09 -22.35
N ARG A 33 -22.07 11.09 -21.26
CA ARG A 33 -21.71 10.37 -20.01
C ARG A 33 -21.91 8.86 -20.11
N ASN A 34 -22.74 8.38 -21.03
CA ASN A 34 -23.10 6.96 -21.16
C ASN A 34 -22.17 6.12 -22.05
N GLN A 35 -21.06 6.68 -22.54
CA GLN A 35 -20.15 5.95 -23.42
C GLN A 35 -19.05 5.14 -22.70
N ILE A 36 -18.95 5.24 -21.38
CA ILE A 36 -18.19 4.26 -20.60
C ILE A 36 -19.21 3.19 -20.22
N SER A 37 -18.98 1.93 -20.61
CA SER A 37 -19.72 0.79 -20.04
C SER A 37 -19.39 0.71 -18.54
N LEU A 38 -20.08 1.54 -17.76
CA LEU A 38 -20.20 1.39 -16.33
C LEU A 38 -21.05 0.14 -16.10
N VAL A 39 -20.59 -0.72 -15.20
CA VAL A 39 -21.31 -1.88 -14.68
C VAL A 39 -22.79 -1.50 -14.48
N PRO A 40 -23.77 -2.25 -15.03
CA PRO A 40 -25.18 -1.92 -14.88
C PRO A 40 -25.54 -1.71 -13.41
N PRO A 41 -26.38 -0.72 -13.04
CA PRO A 41 -26.72 -0.44 -11.64
C PRO A 41 -27.21 -1.67 -10.84
N ALA A 42 -27.78 -2.67 -11.51
CA ALA A 42 -28.18 -3.94 -10.90
C ALA A 42 -27.02 -4.83 -10.41
N GLN A 43 -25.78 -4.58 -10.84
CA GLN A 43 -24.56 -5.24 -10.36
C GLN A 43 -23.82 -4.41 -9.29
N LEU A 44 -24.25 -3.16 -9.04
CA LEU A 44 -23.79 -2.37 -7.90
C LEU A 44 -24.56 -2.84 -6.65
N GLY A 45 -23.99 -3.77 -5.89
CA GLY A 45 -24.57 -4.23 -4.62
C GLY A 45 -24.90 -5.72 -4.50
N ALA A 46 -24.39 -6.58 -5.38
CA ALA A 46 -24.44 -8.04 -5.15
C ALA A 46 -23.40 -8.48 -4.09
N GLY A 47 -23.50 -7.92 -2.88
CA GLY A 47 -22.83 -8.44 -1.69
C GLY A 47 -23.46 -9.77 -1.26
N ALA A 48 -22.71 -10.60 -0.55
CA ALA A 48 -23.20 -11.86 0.02
C ALA A 48 -24.50 -11.63 0.83
N ASP A 49 -25.47 -12.56 0.75
CA ASP A 49 -26.73 -12.50 1.51
C ASP A 49 -26.41 -12.34 3.02
N PRO A 50 -26.73 -11.20 3.66
CA PRO A 50 -26.40 -10.95 5.05
C PRO A 50 -27.04 -11.97 6.01
N ARG A 51 -28.07 -12.71 5.58
CA ARG A 51 -28.69 -13.80 6.35
C ARG A 51 -27.80 -15.03 6.51
N ARG A 52 -26.67 -15.10 5.79
CA ARG A 52 -25.65 -16.17 5.92
C ARG A 52 -24.40 -15.71 6.66
N ALA A 53 -24.27 -14.42 6.97
CA ALA A 53 -23.21 -13.90 7.82
C ALA A 53 -23.68 -13.97 9.28
N GLY A 54 -22.90 -14.57 10.16
CA GLY A 54 -23.17 -14.48 11.60
C GLY A 54 -23.06 -13.03 12.04
N MET A 55 -24.18 -12.38 12.36
CA MET A 55 -24.21 -10.97 12.75
C MET A 55 -24.69 -10.79 14.19
N ASN A 56 -23.99 -9.91 14.91
CA ASN A 56 -24.56 -9.12 15.99
C ASN A 56 -25.41 -8.01 15.33
N ILE A 57 -26.71 -8.00 15.53
CA ILE A 57 -27.62 -7.03 14.91
C ILE A 57 -27.77 -5.83 15.84
N SER A 58 -27.36 -4.64 15.41
CA SER A 58 -27.70 -3.40 16.14
C SER A 58 -29.16 -3.05 15.89
N GLU A 59 -29.99 -3.05 16.93
CA GLU A 59 -31.44 -2.83 16.84
C GLU A 59 -31.86 -1.36 16.72
N THR A 60 -30.93 -0.41 16.57
CA THR A 60 -31.21 1.04 16.57
C THR A 60 -30.97 1.71 15.21
N TYR A 61 -31.91 2.53 14.76
CA TYR A 61 -31.84 3.30 13.50
C TYR A 61 -30.92 4.54 13.56
N GLN A 62 -30.65 5.05 14.77
CA GLN A 62 -29.65 6.10 14.96
C GLN A 62 -28.25 5.48 15.01
N PRO A 63 -27.24 6.10 14.38
CA PRO A 63 -25.86 5.62 14.45
C PRO A 63 -25.37 5.70 15.89
N ASN A 64 -25.46 4.59 16.60
CA ASN A 64 -24.81 4.38 17.89
C ASN A 64 -23.44 3.76 17.62
N SER A 65 -22.41 4.17 18.37
CA SER A 65 -21.12 3.45 18.30
C SER A 65 -21.41 1.97 18.59
N SER A 66 -20.72 1.05 17.90
CA SER A 66 -21.03 -0.39 17.90
C SER A 66 -21.04 -1.06 19.28
N TYR A 67 -20.64 -0.34 20.33
CA TYR A 67 -20.64 -0.78 21.72
C TYR A 67 -21.20 0.25 22.73
N MET A 68 -21.79 1.37 22.27
CA MET A 68 -22.27 2.48 23.13
C MET A 68 -21.23 2.97 24.16
N VAL A 69 -19.95 2.89 23.82
CA VAL A 69 -18.86 3.33 24.71
C VAL A 69 -18.78 4.85 24.69
N GLU A 70 -19.21 5.50 25.77
CA GLU A 70 -19.21 6.97 25.90
C GLU A 70 -17.79 7.56 26.02
N LYS A 71 -16.84 6.79 26.57
CA LYS A 71 -15.44 7.19 26.78
C LYS A 71 -14.51 6.10 26.24
N PRO A 72 -14.22 6.07 24.93
CA PRO A 72 -13.38 5.03 24.36
C PRO A 72 -11.95 5.11 24.89
N SER A 73 -11.36 3.96 25.16
CA SER A 73 -9.91 3.83 25.32
C SER A 73 -9.30 3.43 23.99
N TYR A 74 -8.17 4.02 23.64
CA TYR A 74 -7.42 3.72 22.42
C TYR A 74 -6.23 2.80 22.68
N GLN A 75 -6.06 2.29 23.91
CA GLN A 75 -5.01 1.32 24.24
C GLN A 75 -5.34 -0.06 23.67
N VAL A 76 -4.32 -0.84 23.36
CA VAL A 76 -4.49 -2.24 22.93
C VAL A 76 -5.18 -3.08 24.00
N PHE A 77 -6.10 -3.97 23.61
CA PHE A 77 -6.88 -4.79 24.55
C PHE A 77 -6.34 -6.20 24.75
N SER A 78 -5.64 -6.74 23.77
CA SER A 78 -5.16 -8.11 23.78
C SER A 78 -3.69 -8.20 23.37
N ASN A 79 -3.10 -9.38 23.56
CA ASN A 79 -1.78 -9.67 23.02
C ASN A 79 -1.78 -9.61 21.49
N PHE A 80 -2.89 -9.98 20.83
CA PHE A 80 -3.00 -9.88 19.38
C PHE A 80 -2.98 -8.41 18.92
N ASP A 81 -3.75 -7.54 19.56
CA ASP A 81 -3.71 -6.09 19.32
C ASP A 81 -2.30 -5.54 19.55
N PHE A 82 -1.68 -5.87 20.69
CA PHE A 82 -0.34 -5.42 21.02
C PHE A 82 0.67 -5.81 19.94
N GLN A 83 0.71 -7.07 19.52
CA GLN A 83 1.67 -7.55 18.52
C GLN A 83 1.42 -6.99 17.13
N SER A 84 0.16 -6.71 16.79
CA SER A 84 -0.21 -6.12 15.49
C SER A 84 0.13 -4.64 15.43
N ILE A 85 -0.17 -3.88 16.49
CA ILE A 85 0.17 -2.46 16.59
C ILE A 85 1.68 -2.26 16.76
N ALA A 86 2.38 -3.18 17.45
CA ALA A 86 3.85 -3.15 17.54
C ALA A 86 4.52 -3.40 16.18
N LEU A 87 3.94 -4.25 15.32
CA LEU A 87 4.40 -4.41 13.94
C LEU A 87 4.20 -3.12 13.14
N ALA A 88 3.02 -2.51 13.22
CA ALA A 88 2.76 -1.21 12.57
C ALA A 88 3.75 -0.15 13.06
N LEU A 89 4.03 -0.06 14.36
CA LEU A 89 5.03 0.89 14.88
C LEU A 89 6.45 0.66 14.32
N HIS A 90 6.84 -0.60 14.06
CA HIS A 90 8.09 -0.87 13.36
C HIS A 90 8.08 -0.35 11.91
N GLN A 91 6.92 -0.38 11.24
CA GLN A 91 6.72 0.21 9.91
C GLN A 91 6.88 1.74 9.97
N GLU A 92 6.19 2.42 10.88
CA GLU A 92 6.29 3.89 11.02
C GLU A 92 7.74 4.35 11.21
N TYR A 93 8.51 3.61 12.01
CA TYR A 93 9.90 3.96 12.27
C TYR A 93 10.82 3.76 11.07
N ILE A 94 10.63 2.70 10.27
CA ILE A 94 11.46 2.50 9.08
C ILE A 94 11.10 3.51 7.98
N GLU A 95 9.83 3.91 7.85
CA GLU A 95 9.41 4.96 6.92
C GLU A 95 9.96 6.32 7.32
N LEU A 96 9.85 6.67 8.60
CA LEU A 96 10.43 7.90 9.16
C LEU A 96 11.94 7.97 8.91
N ASP A 97 12.66 6.87 9.14
CA ASP A 97 14.10 6.79 8.88
C ASP A 97 14.42 6.88 7.39
N LEU A 98 13.75 6.07 6.56
CA LEU A 98 13.98 5.98 5.13
C LEU A 98 13.78 7.33 4.45
N PHE A 99 12.68 8.04 4.72
CA PHE A 99 12.37 9.29 4.05
C PHE A 99 13.38 10.38 4.43
N ASN A 100 13.77 10.47 5.71
CA ASN A 100 14.81 11.40 6.14
C ASN A 100 16.19 11.02 5.57
N TYR A 101 16.54 9.73 5.56
CA TYR A 101 17.80 9.23 5.03
C TYR A 101 17.93 9.52 3.53
N GLY A 102 16.90 9.21 2.74
CA GLY A 102 16.87 9.50 1.31
C GLY A 102 17.12 10.98 1.02
N LEU A 103 16.40 11.87 1.72
CA LEU A 103 16.49 13.33 1.57
C LEU A 103 17.89 13.92 1.85
N VAL A 104 18.73 13.24 2.63
CA VAL A 104 20.08 13.72 2.97
C VAL A 104 21.21 12.93 2.30
N LYS A 105 20.91 11.75 1.72
CA LYS A 105 21.91 10.90 1.06
C LYS A 105 22.36 11.49 -0.28
N PHE A 106 21.44 12.13 -1.01
CA PHE A 106 21.67 12.62 -2.37
C PHE A 106 21.76 14.14 -2.42
N SER A 107 22.48 14.66 -3.42
CA SER A 107 22.53 16.10 -3.67
C SER A 107 21.27 16.59 -4.40
N ASP A 108 21.00 17.89 -4.33
CA ASP A 108 19.91 18.50 -5.11
C ASP A 108 20.06 18.21 -6.61
N ALA A 109 21.29 18.19 -7.13
CA ALA A 109 21.56 17.88 -8.53
C ALA A 109 21.22 16.42 -8.91
N ASP A 110 21.39 15.46 -7.99
CA ASP A 110 21.00 14.06 -8.23
C ASP A 110 19.47 13.93 -8.32
N TYR A 111 18.76 14.67 -7.49
CA TYR A 111 17.30 14.75 -7.50
C TYR A 111 16.78 15.43 -8.77
N ASP A 112 17.35 16.58 -9.14
CA ASP A 112 16.99 17.32 -10.34
C ASP A 112 17.25 16.44 -11.59
N ALA A 113 18.34 15.67 -11.62
CA ALA A 113 18.64 14.72 -12.68
C ALA A 113 17.65 13.54 -12.76
N ALA A 114 17.02 13.18 -11.64
CA ALA A 114 15.94 12.20 -11.59
C ALA A 114 14.56 12.79 -11.90
N GLY A 115 14.46 14.11 -12.08
CA GLY A 115 13.20 14.82 -12.31
C GLY A 115 12.38 15.04 -11.05
N ILE A 116 12.99 14.94 -9.87
CA ILE A 116 12.35 15.18 -8.57
C ILE A 116 12.77 16.56 -8.08
N ASP A 117 11.85 17.52 -8.11
CA ASP A 117 12.17 18.91 -7.82
C ASP A 117 12.10 19.27 -6.33
N ALA A 118 12.25 20.55 -6.00
CA ALA A 118 12.22 21.02 -4.63
C ALA A 118 10.85 20.83 -3.93
N ASP A 119 9.74 20.92 -4.68
CA ASP A 119 8.39 20.73 -4.16
C ASP A 119 8.12 19.24 -3.93
N ASP A 120 8.60 18.36 -4.81
CA ASP A 120 8.55 16.91 -4.63
C ASP A 120 9.34 16.48 -3.37
N ARG A 121 10.56 17.01 -3.19
CA ARG A 121 11.36 16.80 -1.98
C ARG A 121 10.66 17.35 -0.74
N HIS A 122 9.92 18.45 -0.86
CA HIS A 122 9.10 18.97 0.24
C HIS A 122 7.97 18.01 0.61
N LEU A 123 7.30 17.39 -0.37
CA LEU A 123 6.29 16.36 -0.12
C LEU A 123 6.90 15.15 0.61
N ILE A 124 8.07 14.64 0.19
CA ILE A 124 8.76 13.55 0.90
C ILE A 124 9.06 13.94 2.35
N ARG A 125 9.51 15.17 2.60
CA ARG A 125 9.72 15.69 3.96
C ARG A 125 8.42 15.76 4.76
N HIS A 126 7.32 16.13 4.12
CA HIS A 126 6.01 16.16 4.76
C HIS A 126 5.52 14.76 5.12
N MET A 127 5.72 13.76 4.25
CA MET A 127 5.44 12.35 4.55
C MET A 127 6.25 11.88 5.77
N ALA A 128 7.54 12.21 5.84
CA ALA A 128 8.36 11.93 7.03
C ALA A 128 7.79 12.57 8.32
N GLN A 129 7.18 13.76 8.25
CA GLN A 129 6.51 14.38 9.41
C GLN A 129 5.21 13.66 9.79
N GLN A 130 4.49 13.08 8.83
CA GLN A 130 3.31 12.27 9.10
C GLN A 130 3.68 11.03 9.91
N GLU A 131 4.81 10.38 9.59
CA GLU A 131 5.28 9.20 10.35
C GLU A 131 5.60 9.50 11.80
N ILE A 132 5.97 10.74 12.15
CA ILE A 132 6.09 11.15 13.55
C ILE A 132 4.73 11.07 14.25
N GLY A 133 3.69 11.59 13.61
CA GLY A 133 2.33 11.56 14.13
C GLY A 133 1.81 10.13 14.30
N HIS A 134 2.02 9.28 13.31
CA HIS A 134 1.66 7.86 13.35
C HIS A 134 2.42 7.13 14.46
N ALA A 135 3.75 7.25 14.51
CA ALA A 135 4.58 6.62 15.52
C ALA A 135 4.19 7.06 16.95
N VAL A 136 3.87 8.34 17.16
CA VAL A 136 3.36 8.85 18.45
C VAL A 136 2.02 8.21 18.79
N ALA A 137 1.08 8.15 17.84
CA ALA A 137 -0.22 7.54 18.06
C ALA A 137 -0.09 6.07 18.47
N LEU A 138 0.64 5.25 17.70
CA LEU A 138 0.81 3.82 17.99
C LEU A 138 1.61 3.58 19.27
N SER A 139 2.65 4.38 19.53
CA SER A 139 3.40 4.32 20.80
C SER A 139 2.49 4.58 22.00
N ASN A 140 1.57 5.55 21.90
CA ASN A 140 0.61 5.84 22.96
C ASN A 140 -0.40 4.70 23.18
N MET A 141 -0.80 3.99 22.13
CA MET A 141 -1.67 2.81 22.24
C MET A 141 -0.99 1.64 22.96
N LEU A 142 0.32 1.47 22.75
CA LEU A 142 1.15 0.40 23.34
C LEU A 142 1.69 0.74 24.73
N GLY A 143 1.76 2.04 25.07
CA GLY A 143 2.25 2.54 26.36
C GLY A 143 3.75 2.33 26.56
N SER A 144 4.17 2.10 27.80
CA SER A 144 5.60 1.99 28.16
C SER A 144 6.33 0.80 27.52
N LYS A 145 5.58 -0.17 26.98
CA LYS A 145 6.11 -1.36 26.29
C LYS A 145 6.24 -1.18 24.78
N ALA A 146 5.90 -0.01 24.24
CA ALA A 146 6.07 0.28 22.82
C ALA A 146 7.54 0.05 22.40
N PRO A 147 7.79 -0.74 21.34
CA PRO A 147 9.11 -0.84 20.73
C PRO A 147 9.70 0.54 20.46
N LYS A 148 11.00 0.67 20.58
CA LYS A 148 11.78 1.85 20.22
C LYS A 148 12.31 1.71 18.80
N MET A 149 12.58 2.86 18.17
CA MET A 149 13.17 2.94 16.84
C MET A 149 14.47 2.13 16.77
N CYS A 150 14.63 1.38 15.68
CA CYS A 150 15.81 0.55 15.43
C CYS A 150 16.80 1.29 14.51
N THR A 151 17.91 0.64 14.16
CA THR A 151 18.82 1.11 13.12
C THR A 151 18.58 0.31 11.84
N TYR A 152 18.62 0.97 10.69
CA TYR A 152 18.23 0.38 9.41
C TYR A 152 19.38 0.38 8.40
N ARG A 153 19.23 -0.43 7.34
CA ARG A 153 20.11 -0.49 6.17
C ARG A 153 19.26 -0.34 4.92
N TYR A 154 19.77 0.39 3.94
CA TYR A 154 19.19 0.44 2.60
C TYR A 154 20.29 0.36 1.54
N ASP A 155 20.07 -0.43 0.50
CA ASP A 155 21.12 -0.79 -0.46
C ASP A 155 21.07 0.04 -1.77
N PHE A 156 20.14 0.99 -1.88
CA PHE A 156 20.03 1.87 -3.05
C PHE A 156 21.20 2.86 -3.16
N GLN A 157 21.58 3.17 -4.40
CA GLN A 157 22.71 4.04 -4.77
C GLN A 157 22.30 5.26 -5.59
N THR A 158 21.06 5.31 -6.10
CA THR A 158 20.55 6.42 -6.90
C THR A 158 19.18 6.89 -6.41
N VAL A 159 18.79 8.12 -6.76
CA VAL A 159 17.46 8.65 -6.45
C VAL A 159 16.33 7.76 -6.99
N PRO A 160 16.36 7.27 -8.25
CA PRO A 160 15.34 6.36 -8.74
C PRO A 160 15.24 5.04 -7.95
N GLU A 161 16.37 4.48 -7.51
CA GLU A 161 16.36 3.27 -6.65
C GLU A 161 15.80 3.56 -5.25
N PHE A 162 16.05 4.76 -4.70
CA PHE A 162 15.42 5.20 -3.45
C PHE A 162 13.90 5.33 -3.59
N ILE A 163 13.43 5.90 -4.70
CA ILE A 163 11.99 6.06 -4.97
C ILE A 163 11.32 4.69 -5.18
N ASP A 164 11.91 3.78 -5.98
CA ASP A 164 11.41 2.41 -6.14
C ASP A 164 11.38 1.66 -4.79
N PHE A 165 12.43 1.78 -3.98
CA PHE A 165 12.45 1.15 -2.66
C PHE A 165 11.34 1.70 -1.75
N SER A 166 11.14 3.03 -1.73
CA SER A 166 10.09 3.68 -0.95
C SER A 166 8.68 3.28 -1.41
N GLN A 167 8.49 3.14 -2.73
CA GLN A 167 7.26 2.66 -3.34
C GLN A 167 6.91 1.24 -2.88
N ARG A 168 7.89 0.33 -2.85
CA ARG A 168 7.68 -1.03 -2.36
C ARG A 168 7.46 -1.06 -0.85
N LEU A 169 8.24 -0.26 -0.11
CA LEU A 169 8.22 -0.25 1.34
C LEU A 169 6.88 0.19 1.91
N THR A 170 6.36 1.29 1.38
CA THR A 170 5.03 1.79 1.71
C THR A 170 3.94 0.80 1.30
N LYS A 171 4.13 0.00 0.22
CA LYS A 171 3.15 -1.04 -0.16
C LYS A 171 3.03 -2.16 0.88
N TRP A 172 4.13 -2.71 1.38
CA TRP A 172 4.03 -3.76 2.41
C TRP A 172 3.63 -3.21 3.77
N GLY A 173 3.94 -1.94 4.06
CA GLY A 173 3.44 -1.22 5.22
C GLY A 173 1.92 -1.13 5.20
N GLU A 174 1.37 -0.51 4.16
CA GLU A 174 -0.08 -0.33 4.03
C GLU A 174 -0.83 -1.66 4.07
N SER A 175 -0.32 -2.63 3.30
CA SER A 175 -0.97 -3.92 3.12
C SER A 175 -0.92 -4.75 4.41
N GLY A 176 0.17 -4.61 5.17
CA GLY A 176 0.31 -5.26 6.47
C GLY A 176 -0.81 -4.86 7.42
N VAL A 177 -1.05 -3.55 7.56
CA VAL A 177 -2.11 -3.02 8.43
C VAL A 177 -3.50 -3.38 7.90
N TYR A 178 -3.77 -3.18 6.61
CA TYR A 178 -5.07 -3.55 6.03
C TYR A 178 -5.43 -5.02 6.27
N GLY A 179 -4.43 -5.91 6.32
CA GLY A 179 -4.64 -7.34 6.58
C GLY A 179 -5.12 -7.68 7.98
N PHE A 180 -4.79 -6.90 9.00
CA PHE A 180 -5.19 -7.18 10.39
C PHE A 180 -6.15 -6.15 10.99
N LEU A 181 -6.37 -5.01 10.36
CA LEU A 181 -7.18 -3.91 10.88
C LEU A 181 -8.56 -4.39 11.38
N ASN A 182 -9.22 -5.22 10.59
CA ASN A 182 -10.55 -5.76 10.92
C ASN A 182 -10.52 -6.88 11.97
N LEU A 183 -9.34 -7.40 12.30
CA LEU A 183 -9.11 -8.45 13.29
C LEU A 183 -8.79 -7.88 14.69
N LEU A 184 -8.52 -6.59 14.81
CA LEU A 184 -8.25 -5.96 16.11
C LEU A 184 -9.47 -6.05 17.04
N ASP A 185 -9.21 -6.38 18.30
CA ASP A 185 -10.20 -6.47 19.36
C ASP A 185 -10.68 -5.07 19.75
N ASN A 186 -9.77 -4.10 19.88
CA ASN A 186 -10.14 -2.71 20.13
C ASN A 186 -10.47 -1.93 18.85
N ARG A 187 -11.78 -1.77 18.57
CA ARG A 187 -12.28 -0.97 17.43
C ARG A 187 -11.91 0.51 17.50
N ALA A 188 -11.69 1.08 18.69
CA ALA A 188 -11.27 2.48 18.82
C ALA A 188 -9.83 2.67 18.33
N SER A 189 -8.92 1.75 18.71
CA SER A 189 -7.55 1.73 18.16
C SER A 189 -7.56 1.49 16.66
N ALA A 190 -8.36 0.53 16.18
CA ALA A 190 -8.53 0.27 14.75
C ALA A 190 -9.02 1.51 13.98
N GLN A 191 -9.89 2.34 14.57
CA GLN A 191 -10.37 3.56 13.92
C GLN A 191 -9.26 4.61 13.73
N ILE A 192 -8.33 4.75 14.68
CA ILE A 192 -7.19 5.65 14.54
C ILE A 192 -6.19 5.08 13.52
N LEU A 193 -5.91 3.78 13.59
CA LEU A 193 -5.05 3.11 12.64
C LEU A 193 -5.60 3.17 11.20
N LEU A 194 -6.93 3.12 11.02
CA LEU A 194 -7.56 3.33 9.71
C LEU A 194 -7.29 4.73 9.14
N GLN A 195 -7.21 5.75 9.99
CA GLN A 195 -6.95 7.13 9.55
C GLN A 195 -5.47 7.33 9.16
N SER A 196 -4.53 6.69 9.85
CA SER A 196 -3.11 6.71 9.46
C SER A 196 -2.88 5.91 8.19
N ILE A 197 -3.42 4.68 8.10
CA ILE A 197 -3.12 3.78 6.98
C ILE A 197 -3.68 4.26 5.64
N THR A 198 -4.80 4.97 5.67
CA THR A 198 -5.33 5.66 4.47
C THR A 198 -4.47 6.85 4.05
N THR A 199 -3.61 7.36 4.93
CA THR A 199 -2.57 8.33 4.60
C THR A 199 -1.37 7.63 3.98
N GLU A 200 -0.89 6.52 4.55
CA GLU A 200 0.20 5.70 3.97
C GLU A 200 -0.12 5.23 2.53
N ALA A 201 -1.38 4.85 2.25
CA ALA A 201 -1.80 4.51 0.89
C ALA A 201 -1.60 5.66 -0.12
N ARG A 202 -1.78 6.91 0.33
CA ARG A 202 -1.52 8.11 -0.49
C ARG A 202 -0.04 8.38 -0.65
N GLN A 203 0.79 8.00 0.33
CA GLN A 203 2.24 8.10 0.22
C GLN A 203 2.78 7.08 -0.79
N GLN A 204 2.28 5.85 -0.74
CA GLN A 204 2.57 4.82 -1.74
C GLN A 204 2.21 5.31 -3.15
N MET A 205 1.01 5.88 -3.31
CA MET A 205 0.58 6.52 -4.56
C MET A 205 1.56 7.62 -5.01
N ALA A 206 2.01 8.49 -4.09
CA ALA A 206 2.96 9.56 -4.40
C ALA A 206 4.32 9.00 -4.86
N PHE A 207 4.83 7.94 -4.23
CA PHE A 207 6.07 7.30 -4.70
C PHE A 207 5.91 6.65 -6.06
N ARG A 208 4.73 6.10 -6.40
CA ARG A 208 4.44 5.66 -7.78
C ARG A 208 4.49 6.82 -8.78
N GLN A 209 3.95 7.98 -8.41
CA GLN A 209 4.02 9.19 -9.25
C GLN A 209 5.46 9.66 -9.44
N PHE A 210 6.27 9.67 -8.38
CA PHE A 210 7.70 9.98 -8.45
C PHE A 210 8.48 8.97 -9.29
N GLU A 211 8.09 7.71 -9.32
CA GLU A 211 8.73 6.70 -10.16
C GLU A 211 8.33 6.81 -11.64
N GLY A 212 7.24 7.53 -11.95
CA GLY A 212 6.66 7.59 -13.29
C GLY A 212 5.73 6.41 -13.60
N LEU A 213 5.17 5.75 -12.59
CA LEU A 213 4.15 4.70 -12.70
C LEU A 213 2.74 5.29 -12.59
N PHE A 214 1.71 4.55 -13.00
CA PHE A 214 0.34 5.02 -12.83
C PHE A 214 -0.03 5.07 -11.34
N PRO A 215 -0.59 6.18 -10.83
CA PRO A 215 -0.79 6.37 -9.38
C PRO A 215 -1.77 5.39 -8.72
N MET A 216 -2.85 5.02 -9.41
CA MET A 216 -3.96 4.24 -8.83
C MET A 216 -4.42 3.09 -9.75
N PRO A 217 -3.60 2.05 -9.94
CA PRO A 217 -3.84 0.97 -10.92
C PRO A 217 -4.86 -0.08 -10.46
N GLU A 218 -5.29 -0.05 -9.20
CA GLU A 218 -6.24 -0.99 -8.58
C GLU A 218 -7.50 -0.28 -8.07
N TRP A 219 -8.56 -1.04 -7.78
CA TRP A 219 -9.80 -0.49 -7.23
C TRP A 219 -9.93 -0.67 -5.72
N PHE A 220 -9.18 -1.61 -5.13
CA PHE A 220 -9.25 -1.97 -3.72
C PHE A 220 -7.87 -2.28 -3.18
N GLU A 221 -7.54 -1.75 -2.00
CA GLU A 221 -6.26 -2.07 -1.39
C GLU A 221 -6.21 -3.49 -0.84
N THR A 222 -5.04 -4.11 -0.99
CA THR A 222 -4.80 -5.50 -0.60
C THR A 222 -4.29 -5.57 0.83
N GLY A 223 -4.90 -6.41 1.67
CA GLY A 223 -4.34 -6.77 2.97
C GLY A 223 -3.43 -8.00 2.89
N ILE A 224 -2.36 -8.05 3.70
CA ILE A 224 -1.51 -9.25 3.90
C ILE A 224 -1.39 -9.60 5.40
N PRO A 225 -1.14 -10.86 5.76
CA PRO A 225 -0.96 -11.25 7.16
C PRO A 225 0.23 -10.55 7.83
N GLN A 226 0.18 -10.36 9.14
CA GLN A 226 1.27 -9.75 9.92
C GLN A 226 2.62 -10.45 9.74
N SER A 227 2.60 -11.78 9.66
CA SER A 227 3.80 -12.59 9.42
C SER A 227 4.43 -12.33 8.05
N TRP A 228 3.62 -12.02 7.04
CA TRP A 228 4.08 -11.63 5.71
C TRP A 228 4.70 -10.23 5.73
N ALA A 229 4.03 -9.25 6.33
CA ALA A 229 4.57 -7.91 6.49
C ALA A 229 5.89 -7.92 7.29
N TRP A 230 5.96 -8.69 8.39
CA TRP A 230 7.19 -8.84 9.17
C TRP A 230 8.31 -9.57 8.42
N THR A 231 7.97 -10.56 7.58
CA THR A 231 8.93 -11.24 6.70
C THR A 231 9.59 -10.25 5.71
N LEU A 232 8.82 -9.27 5.21
CA LEU A 232 9.31 -8.25 4.27
C LEU A 232 10.09 -7.11 4.95
N LEU A 233 9.66 -6.70 6.14
CA LEU A 233 10.24 -5.58 6.88
C LEU A 233 11.55 -5.96 7.60
N SER A 234 11.55 -7.06 8.33
CA SER A 234 12.65 -7.43 9.23
C SER A 234 14.05 -7.53 8.60
N PRO A 235 14.26 -7.91 7.32
CA PRO A 235 15.60 -7.92 6.68
C PRO A 235 16.31 -6.56 6.65
N TRP A 236 15.56 -5.47 6.73
CA TRP A 236 16.07 -4.09 6.63
C TRP A 236 16.48 -3.50 7.98
N ILE A 237 16.21 -4.21 9.08
CA ILE A 237 16.61 -3.80 10.42
C ILE A 237 17.97 -4.43 10.76
N VAL A 238 18.95 -3.58 11.09
CA VAL A 238 20.30 -3.99 11.48
C VAL A 238 20.35 -4.39 12.96
N SER A 239 19.81 -3.55 13.83
CA SER A 239 19.80 -3.76 15.29
C SER A 239 18.70 -2.92 15.94
N CYS A 240 18.24 -3.32 17.12
CA CYS A 240 17.25 -2.58 17.91
C CYS A 240 17.75 -2.39 19.35
N PRO A 241 17.25 -1.38 20.09
CA PRO A 241 17.53 -1.22 21.51
C PRO A 241 17.22 -2.51 22.31
N GLU A 242 18.03 -2.81 23.33
CA GLU A 242 17.93 -4.08 24.09
C GLU A 242 16.59 -4.24 24.82
N GLU A 243 15.91 -3.14 25.14
CA GLU A 243 14.58 -3.17 25.73
C GLU A 243 13.50 -3.73 24.78
N ASN A 244 13.71 -3.63 23.47
CA ASN A 244 12.74 -4.11 22.49
C ASN A 244 12.58 -5.62 22.58
N LYS A 245 11.34 -6.09 22.36
CA LYS A 245 11.00 -7.51 22.37
C LYS A 245 10.70 -7.99 20.95
N PRO A 246 11.08 -9.24 20.61
CA PRO A 246 10.70 -9.84 19.34
C PRO A 246 9.19 -9.83 19.15
N LEU A 247 8.74 -9.56 17.92
CA LEU A 247 7.35 -9.72 17.55
C LEU A 247 6.98 -11.20 17.53
N ALA A 248 5.72 -11.51 17.81
CA ALA A 248 5.19 -12.87 17.86
C ALA A 248 5.05 -13.55 16.48
N TRP A 249 5.35 -12.83 15.40
CA TRP A 249 5.12 -13.28 14.04
C TRP A 249 6.27 -14.15 13.54
N GLU A 250 5.92 -15.33 13.05
CA GLU A 250 6.84 -16.17 12.29
C GLU A 250 7.27 -15.48 11.00
N ILE A 251 8.45 -15.84 10.52
CA ILE A 251 8.98 -15.37 9.24
C ILE A 251 9.24 -16.55 8.32
N TYR A 252 9.14 -16.32 7.02
CA TYR A 252 9.20 -17.38 6.01
C TYR A 252 10.46 -17.30 5.16
N PRO A 253 10.87 -18.40 4.50
CA PRO A 253 11.98 -18.38 3.57
C PRO A 253 11.78 -17.36 2.46
N ALA A 254 12.84 -16.64 2.08
CA ALA A 254 12.74 -15.62 1.05
C ALA A 254 12.36 -16.24 -0.31
N LEU A 255 11.55 -15.49 -1.07
CA LEU A 255 11.17 -15.80 -2.43
C LEU A 255 11.73 -14.71 -3.35
N ASN A 256 12.39 -15.12 -4.42
CA ASN A 256 12.96 -14.24 -5.42
C ASN A 256 12.24 -14.45 -6.77
N TRP A 257 11.68 -13.39 -7.33
CA TRP A 257 11.14 -13.37 -8.68
C TRP A 257 12.23 -12.89 -9.65
N THR A 258 12.91 -13.85 -10.28
CA THR A 258 14.20 -13.59 -10.95
C THR A 258 14.08 -12.84 -12.27
N ASN A 259 12.89 -12.81 -12.87
CA ASN A 259 12.62 -12.13 -14.13
C ASN A 259 11.57 -11.02 -13.97
N GLN A 260 11.62 -10.30 -12.84
CA GLN A 260 10.79 -9.12 -12.61
C GLN A 260 11.06 -8.00 -13.64
N PRO A 261 10.03 -7.22 -14.04
CA PRO A 261 10.21 -6.08 -14.90
C PRO A 261 11.03 -5.00 -14.19
N ASN A 262 11.68 -4.14 -14.97
CA ASN A 262 12.38 -2.98 -14.44
C ASN A 262 11.41 -1.79 -14.40
N SER A 263 10.80 -1.56 -13.23
CA SER A 263 9.84 -0.48 -12.98
C SER A 263 10.45 0.91 -13.23
N ILE A 264 11.68 1.15 -12.76
CA ILE A 264 12.43 2.39 -12.98
C ILE A 264 12.60 2.69 -14.48
N ALA A 265 12.97 1.69 -15.27
CA ALA A 265 13.12 1.84 -16.72
C ALA A 265 11.77 2.11 -17.40
N ALA A 266 10.70 1.44 -16.95
CA ALA A 266 9.35 1.65 -17.47
C ALA A 266 8.85 3.07 -17.16
N GLY A 267 9.02 3.56 -15.93
CA GLY A 267 8.66 4.91 -15.52
C GLY A 267 9.45 5.98 -16.28
N ARG A 268 10.76 5.78 -16.47
CA ARG A 268 11.58 6.65 -17.33
C ARG A 268 11.06 6.67 -18.77
N ALA A 269 10.71 5.52 -19.34
CA ALA A 269 10.14 5.44 -20.68
C ALA A 269 8.76 6.13 -20.79
N ALA A 270 8.04 6.27 -19.68
CA ALA A 270 6.77 6.99 -19.57
C ALA A 270 6.91 8.52 -19.51
N GLY A 271 8.15 9.04 -19.43
CA GLY A 271 8.44 10.46 -19.24
C GLY A 271 8.96 10.82 -17.85
N GLY A 272 9.13 9.84 -16.95
CA GLY A 272 9.63 10.06 -15.59
C GLY A 272 8.54 10.53 -14.62
N PRO A 273 8.94 11.18 -13.51
CA PRO A 273 8.01 11.65 -12.47
C PRO A 273 6.85 12.47 -13.05
N SER A 274 5.62 12.12 -12.70
CA SER A 274 4.43 12.84 -13.19
C SER A 274 3.20 12.60 -12.31
N ILE A 275 2.23 13.53 -12.35
CA ILE A 275 0.94 13.35 -11.66
C ILE A 275 0.21 12.10 -12.17
N SER A 276 0.34 11.79 -13.47
CA SER A 276 -0.26 10.61 -14.09
C SER A 276 0.37 10.32 -15.45
N ASN A 277 0.23 9.08 -15.90
CA ASN A 277 0.67 8.57 -17.20
C ASN A 277 -0.24 7.40 -17.62
N ASN A 278 0.12 6.63 -18.65
CA ASN A 278 -0.65 5.45 -19.09
C ASN A 278 0.10 4.12 -18.89
N VAL A 279 1.14 4.11 -18.03
CA VAL A 279 1.84 2.88 -17.61
C VAL A 279 1.04 2.24 -16.49
N THR A 280 -0.04 1.58 -16.89
CA THR A 280 -1.01 0.97 -15.98
C THR A 280 -0.71 -0.51 -15.70
N ALA A 281 0.30 -1.09 -16.35
CA ALA A 281 0.74 -2.47 -16.19
C ALA A 281 2.21 -2.63 -16.63
N LEU A 282 3.00 -3.34 -15.83
CA LEU A 282 4.38 -3.77 -16.10
C LEU A 282 4.45 -5.24 -16.52
N THR A 283 3.38 -6.00 -16.27
CA THR A 283 3.24 -7.43 -16.57
C THR A 283 1.90 -7.73 -17.23
N HIS A 284 1.72 -8.94 -17.75
CA HIS A 284 0.47 -9.34 -18.39
C HIS A 284 0.11 -10.80 -18.07
N GLY A 285 -1.20 -11.10 -18.13
CA GLY A 285 -1.70 -12.46 -17.95
C GLY A 285 -1.06 -13.42 -18.95
N GLY A 286 -0.61 -14.58 -18.47
CA GLY A 286 0.10 -15.59 -19.27
C GLY A 286 1.62 -15.42 -19.32
N GLN A 287 2.16 -14.30 -18.83
CA GLN A 287 3.61 -14.10 -18.69
C GLN A 287 4.22 -15.21 -17.83
N GLU A 288 5.32 -15.80 -18.30
CA GLU A 288 6.08 -16.80 -17.53
C GLU A 288 6.96 -16.11 -16.50
N ASN A 289 6.78 -16.47 -15.23
CA ASN A 289 7.58 -15.99 -14.10
C ASN A 289 8.43 -17.12 -13.55
N THR A 290 9.68 -16.82 -13.27
CA THR A 290 10.64 -17.73 -12.65
C THR A 290 10.84 -17.34 -11.19
N PHE A 291 10.72 -18.32 -10.31
CA PHE A 291 10.84 -18.16 -8.88
C PHE A 291 12.00 -19.00 -8.36
N GLU A 292 12.81 -18.40 -7.50
CA GLU A 292 13.82 -19.06 -6.68
C GLU A 292 13.51 -18.86 -5.22
N TRP A 293 13.73 -19.86 -4.36
CA TRP A 293 13.44 -19.73 -2.93
C TRP A 293 14.53 -20.28 -2.03
N GLU A 294 14.55 -19.77 -0.80
CA GLU A 294 15.45 -20.22 0.26
C GLU A 294 14.92 -21.45 1.00
N GLN A 295 15.81 -22.14 1.70
CA GLN A 295 15.40 -23.17 2.67
C GLN A 295 14.98 -22.52 4.00
N PRO A 296 14.09 -23.17 4.78
CA PRO A 296 13.84 -22.75 6.15
C PRO A 296 15.09 -22.90 7.02
N GLY A 297 15.14 -22.12 8.10
CA GLY A 297 16.20 -22.15 9.13
C GLY A 297 17.21 -21.03 9.03
N LYS A 298 17.12 -20.15 8.03
CA LYS A 298 17.99 -18.97 7.92
C LYS A 298 17.64 -17.95 8.99
N LEU A 299 18.64 -17.33 9.59
CA LEU A 299 18.45 -16.25 10.55
C LEU A 299 18.17 -14.94 9.82
N GLN A 300 17.20 -14.18 10.30
CA GLN A 300 16.80 -12.91 9.73
C GLN A 300 16.31 -11.93 10.81
N GLY A 301 16.51 -10.64 10.54
CA GLY A 301 16.02 -9.54 11.36
C GLY A 301 16.81 -9.30 12.65
N PRO A 302 16.39 -8.30 13.42
CA PRO A 302 17.17 -7.79 14.56
C PRO A 302 17.20 -8.76 15.75
N TYR A 303 16.30 -9.75 15.74
CA TYR A 303 16.15 -10.74 16.80
C TYR A 303 16.66 -12.13 16.40
N ASN A 304 17.36 -12.26 15.26
CA ASN A 304 17.84 -13.54 14.73
C ASN A 304 16.74 -14.61 14.67
N GLN A 305 15.55 -14.24 14.18
CA GLN A 305 14.46 -15.19 14.00
C GLN A 305 14.83 -16.18 12.90
N LYS A 306 14.45 -17.44 13.06
CA LYS A 306 14.65 -18.47 12.03
C LYS A 306 13.46 -18.47 11.09
N THR A 307 13.73 -18.53 9.78
CA THR A 307 12.67 -18.76 8.79
C THR A 307 12.06 -20.15 8.96
N THR A 308 10.74 -20.26 8.88
CA THR A 308 10.00 -21.52 9.08
C THR A 308 8.99 -21.77 7.95
N THR A 309 8.60 -23.02 7.78
CA THR A 309 7.46 -23.43 6.94
C THR A 309 6.72 -24.54 7.67
N HIS A 310 5.39 -24.55 7.55
CA HIS A 310 4.51 -25.59 8.11
C HIS A 310 4.19 -26.70 7.10
N THR A 311 4.85 -26.67 5.95
CA THR A 311 4.60 -27.57 4.81
C THR A 311 5.73 -28.58 4.65
N SER A 312 5.60 -29.51 3.70
CA SER A 312 6.70 -30.41 3.30
C SER A 312 7.85 -29.70 2.58
N GLY A 313 7.76 -28.40 2.33
CA GLY A 313 8.76 -27.61 1.61
C GLY A 313 8.70 -27.73 0.08
N VAL A 314 7.75 -28.51 -0.46
CA VAL A 314 7.56 -28.67 -1.91
C VAL A 314 6.41 -27.79 -2.39
N PRO A 315 6.68 -26.71 -3.14
CA PRO A 315 5.64 -25.81 -3.59
C PRO A 315 4.88 -26.39 -4.79
N LYS A 316 3.57 -26.14 -4.84
CA LYS A 316 2.68 -26.58 -5.93
C LYS A 316 2.05 -25.42 -6.69
N TYR A 317 1.87 -24.28 -6.03
CA TYR A 317 1.20 -23.11 -6.61
C TYR A 317 1.98 -21.83 -6.30
N ALA A 318 1.91 -20.87 -7.22
CA ALA A 318 2.19 -19.47 -6.94
C ALA A 318 0.87 -18.78 -6.58
N ALA A 319 0.78 -18.26 -5.36
CA ALA A 319 -0.37 -17.56 -4.80
C ALA A 319 -0.21 -16.06 -4.98
N TYR A 320 -0.98 -15.46 -5.90
CA TYR A 320 -1.01 -14.02 -6.15
C TYR A 320 -2.10 -13.40 -5.28
N VAL A 321 -1.71 -12.62 -4.27
CA VAL A 321 -2.63 -11.94 -3.35
C VAL A 321 -2.86 -10.54 -3.88
N SER A 322 -4.08 -10.25 -4.32
CA SER A 322 -4.46 -8.98 -4.92
C SER A 322 -5.93 -8.65 -4.66
N GLN A 323 -6.19 -7.42 -4.25
CA GLN A 323 -7.49 -6.82 -3.99
C GLN A 323 -8.35 -7.69 -3.06
N PHE A 324 -9.27 -8.49 -3.62
CA PHE A 324 -10.21 -9.28 -2.81
C PHE A 324 -9.80 -10.73 -2.60
N ASN A 325 -9.05 -11.38 -3.48
CA ASN A 325 -8.88 -12.83 -3.41
C ASN A 325 -7.45 -13.25 -3.71
N VAL A 326 -7.10 -14.45 -3.28
CA VAL A 326 -5.87 -15.11 -3.70
C VAL A 326 -6.13 -15.87 -5.00
N THR A 327 -5.32 -15.59 -6.01
CA THR A 327 -5.39 -16.28 -7.30
C THR A 327 -4.17 -17.15 -7.48
N TYR A 328 -4.39 -18.43 -7.76
CA TYR A 328 -3.32 -19.42 -7.84
C TYR A 328 -2.97 -19.76 -9.28
N ALA A 329 -1.68 -19.86 -9.56
CA ALA A 329 -1.15 -20.47 -10.78
C ALA A 329 -0.41 -21.77 -10.42
N PRO A 330 -0.66 -22.89 -11.12
CA PRO A 330 0.11 -24.11 -10.90
C PRO A 330 1.57 -23.90 -11.27
N LEU A 331 2.47 -24.40 -10.43
CA LEU A 331 3.89 -24.41 -10.72
C LEU A 331 4.24 -25.56 -11.68
N TYR A 332 5.21 -25.31 -12.54
CA TYR A 332 5.84 -26.28 -13.41
C TYR A 332 7.35 -26.08 -13.41
N ASP A 333 8.10 -27.04 -13.98
CA ASP A 333 9.56 -27.09 -13.92
C ASP A 333 10.10 -26.95 -12.48
N VAL A 334 9.42 -27.60 -11.52
CA VAL A 334 9.78 -27.55 -10.10
C VAL A 334 11.02 -28.41 -9.85
N ASP A 335 12.14 -27.75 -9.57
CA ASP A 335 13.39 -28.35 -9.12
C ASP A 335 13.60 -28.01 -7.64
N THR A 336 13.38 -28.98 -6.76
CA THR A 336 13.55 -28.80 -5.30
C THR A 336 15.00 -28.78 -4.85
N ASN A 337 15.94 -29.31 -5.66
CA ASN A 337 17.37 -29.26 -5.36
C ASN A 337 17.91 -27.87 -5.66
N ALA A 338 17.59 -27.34 -6.85
CA ALA A 338 17.92 -25.98 -7.25
C ALA A 338 17.02 -24.92 -6.57
N ARG A 339 15.88 -25.34 -6.00
CA ARG A 339 14.82 -24.48 -5.45
C ARG A 339 14.36 -23.44 -6.45
N ARG A 340 14.00 -23.93 -7.63
CA ARG A 340 13.51 -23.12 -8.74
C ARG A 340 12.24 -23.71 -9.32
N ALA A 341 11.31 -22.85 -9.71
CA ALA A 341 10.06 -23.22 -10.33
C ALA A 341 9.56 -22.10 -11.23
N LYS A 342 8.60 -22.42 -12.09
CA LYS A 342 7.94 -21.44 -12.97
C LYS A 342 6.45 -21.45 -12.76
N ALA A 343 5.81 -20.31 -12.99
CA ALA A 343 4.36 -20.20 -13.10
C ALA A 343 3.99 -19.16 -14.17
N LYS A 344 2.84 -19.34 -14.81
CA LYS A 344 2.27 -18.31 -15.67
C LYS A 344 1.40 -17.39 -14.83
N GLN A 345 1.63 -16.08 -14.90
CA GLN A 345 0.80 -15.09 -14.22
C GLN A 345 -0.68 -15.32 -14.56
N PRO A 346 -1.58 -15.40 -13.57
CA PRO A 346 -3.00 -15.49 -13.85
C PRO A 346 -3.49 -14.19 -14.51
N GLY A 347 -4.30 -14.34 -15.55
CA GLY A 347 -5.07 -13.23 -16.12
C GLY A 347 -6.38 -13.01 -15.36
N GLY A 348 -7.22 -12.12 -15.90
CA GLY A 348 -8.57 -11.88 -15.39
C GLY A 348 -8.77 -10.47 -14.88
N LYS A 349 -9.97 -10.23 -14.33
CA LYS A 349 -10.40 -8.93 -13.80
C LYS A 349 -11.10 -9.14 -12.47
N VAL A 350 -11.07 -8.14 -11.59
CA VAL A 350 -11.78 -8.19 -10.30
C VAL A 350 -13.29 -8.34 -10.49
N PHE A 351 -13.82 -7.61 -11.48
CA PHE A 351 -15.20 -7.73 -11.94
C PHE A 351 -15.20 -7.89 -13.47
N PRO A 352 -16.28 -8.39 -14.10
CA PRO A 352 -16.35 -8.54 -15.56
C PRO A 352 -15.96 -7.26 -16.35
N GLN A 353 -16.26 -6.08 -15.79
CA GLN A 353 -15.91 -4.77 -16.35
C GLN A 353 -14.92 -4.00 -15.45
N GLY A 354 -14.17 -4.72 -14.63
CA GLY A 354 -13.23 -4.18 -13.64
C GLY A 354 -11.78 -4.07 -14.13
N PRO A 355 -10.87 -3.67 -13.22
CA PRO A 355 -9.44 -3.59 -13.49
C PRO A 355 -8.86 -4.99 -13.61
N SER A 356 -7.65 -5.10 -14.17
CA SER A 356 -6.90 -6.36 -14.18
C SER A 356 -6.73 -6.87 -12.75
N LEU A 357 -6.84 -8.18 -12.58
CA LEU A 357 -6.69 -8.85 -11.29
C LEU A 357 -5.26 -8.72 -10.75
N VAL A 358 -4.28 -8.98 -11.61
CA VAL A 358 -2.87 -8.77 -11.31
C VAL A 358 -2.50 -7.43 -11.91
N ASN A 359 -2.46 -6.41 -11.06
CA ASN A 359 -2.05 -5.05 -11.37
C ASN A 359 -1.46 -4.39 -10.12
N SER A 360 -0.91 -3.17 -10.21
CA SER A 360 -0.26 -2.51 -9.06
C SER A 360 0.98 -3.26 -8.57
N THR A 361 1.39 -2.96 -7.34
CA THR A 361 2.37 -3.73 -6.59
C THR A 361 1.64 -4.70 -5.67
N ILE A 362 1.69 -6.00 -5.95
CA ILE A 362 0.98 -7.04 -5.19
C ILE A 362 1.97 -7.98 -4.52
N PHE A 363 1.46 -9.07 -3.93
CA PHE A 363 2.28 -10.07 -3.25
C PHE A 363 2.14 -11.43 -3.89
N VAL A 364 3.25 -12.15 -3.99
CA VAL A 364 3.27 -13.55 -4.42
C VAL A 364 3.95 -14.41 -3.36
N ALA A 365 3.40 -15.58 -3.08
CA ALA A 365 4.05 -16.61 -2.27
C ALA A 365 3.95 -17.97 -2.95
N LEU A 366 4.88 -18.88 -2.65
CA LEU A 366 4.79 -20.27 -3.08
C LEU A 366 4.06 -21.07 -2.00
N THR A 367 3.03 -21.82 -2.40
CA THR A 367 2.18 -22.58 -1.47
C THR A 367 2.07 -24.05 -1.86
N ASP A 368 1.79 -24.91 -0.86
CA ASP A 368 1.58 -26.35 -1.05
C ASP A 368 0.12 -26.72 -1.41
N SER A 369 -0.79 -25.76 -1.25
CA SER A 369 -2.22 -25.86 -1.56
C SER A 369 -2.74 -24.60 -2.26
N ASN A 370 -3.90 -24.72 -2.91
CA ASN A 370 -4.63 -23.63 -3.55
C ASN A 370 -5.93 -23.30 -2.78
N THR A 371 -5.88 -23.36 -1.45
CA THR A 371 -7.03 -23.11 -0.57
C THR A 371 -7.62 -21.73 -0.84
N TYR A 372 -8.94 -21.64 -0.87
CA TYR A 372 -9.64 -20.40 -1.14
C TYR A 372 -9.54 -19.43 0.04
N TYR A 373 -8.96 -18.25 -0.23
CA TYR A 373 -8.83 -17.16 0.74
C TYR A 373 -9.40 -15.85 0.20
N THR A 374 -10.00 -15.09 1.11
CA THR A 374 -10.54 -13.73 0.97
C THR A 374 -9.89 -12.86 2.05
N PRO A 375 -10.14 -11.54 2.11
CA PRO A 375 -9.49 -10.70 3.10
C PRO A 375 -9.88 -11.08 4.54
N ALA A 376 -11.03 -11.73 4.72
CA ALA A 376 -11.52 -12.15 6.03
C ALA A 376 -10.78 -13.37 6.62
N ASN A 377 -10.18 -14.23 5.79
CA ASN A 377 -9.52 -15.45 6.25
C ASN A 377 -8.09 -15.64 5.69
N LEU A 378 -7.52 -14.61 5.06
CA LEU A 378 -6.21 -14.68 4.42
C LEU A 378 -5.09 -15.09 5.39
N SER A 379 -5.18 -14.75 6.68
CA SER A 379 -4.20 -15.15 7.69
C SER A 379 -3.96 -16.65 7.75
N LEU A 380 -4.93 -17.49 7.33
CA LEU A 380 -4.80 -18.94 7.27
C LEU A 380 -3.81 -19.43 6.19
N ILE A 381 -3.43 -18.58 5.23
CA ILE A 381 -2.44 -18.92 4.19
C ILE A 381 -1.05 -19.22 4.78
N THR A 382 -0.78 -18.68 5.97
CA THR A 382 0.50 -18.82 6.70
C THR A 382 0.92 -20.27 6.90
N HIS A 383 -0.02 -21.18 7.13
CA HIS A 383 0.24 -22.62 7.28
C HIS A 383 0.55 -23.35 5.97
N HIS A 384 0.35 -22.69 4.83
CA HIS A 384 0.54 -23.24 3.49
C HIS A 384 1.72 -22.61 2.75
N VAL A 385 2.41 -21.64 3.37
CA VAL A 385 3.56 -20.95 2.75
C VAL A 385 4.79 -21.86 2.79
N VAL A 386 5.33 -22.14 1.61
CA VAL A 386 6.64 -22.77 1.40
C VAL A 386 7.73 -21.69 1.43
N ALA A 387 7.51 -20.59 0.71
CA ALA A 387 8.42 -19.45 0.66
C ALA A 387 7.67 -18.18 0.23
N GLY A 388 8.18 -17.03 0.65
CA GLY A 388 7.61 -15.71 0.41
C GLY A 388 6.94 -15.13 1.65
N PRO A 389 6.25 -13.99 1.52
CA PRO A 389 5.93 -13.35 0.26
C PRO A 389 7.13 -12.68 -0.41
N ALA A 390 6.99 -12.44 -1.70
CA ALA A 390 7.77 -11.48 -2.46
C ALA A 390 6.84 -10.36 -2.97
N ILE A 391 7.40 -9.16 -3.08
CA ILE A 391 6.74 -8.06 -3.80
C ILE A 391 6.73 -8.39 -5.30
N TYR A 392 5.57 -8.19 -5.93
CA TYR A 392 5.34 -8.39 -7.35
C TYR A 392 4.79 -7.11 -7.97
N GLN A 393 5.67 -6.30 -8.57
CA GLN A 393 5.29 -5.07 -9.29
C GLN A 393 4.69 -5.43 -10.66
N ALA A 394 3.37 -5.66 -10.66
CA ALA A 394 2.60 -6.00 -11.85
C ALA A 394 2.26 -4.79 -12.71
N GLY A 395 2.25 -3.58 -12.13
CA GLY A 395 1.80 -2.34 -12.78
C GLY A 395 2.12 -1.08 -12.01
#